data_AF-A0A392M4J1-F1
#
_entry.id   AF-A0A392M4J1-F1
#
_cell.length_a   1.000
_cell.length_b   1.000
_cell.length_c   1.000
_cell.angle_alpha   90.00
_cell.angle_beta   90.00
_cell.angle_gamma   90.00
#
_symmetry.space_group_name_H-M   'P 1'
#
loop_
_entity.id
_entity.type
_entity.pdbx_description
1 polymer ?
#
loop_
_entity_poly.entity_id
_entity_poly.type
_entity_poly.pdbx_seq_one_letter_code
_entity_poly.pdbx_strand_id
1 'polypeptide(L)'
;MGTFQTLRKAYGALKDSTKVGLAKVNSDYKELDIAIVKATSHVEYPPKERHVRKIFYATSAHQPRADVAYCIHTLSKRLSKTRNWIVAIKTLIVIHRILREGDPSFKEDLVTYSRRVRFLQITNFKDDSSPLAWDCSAWVRTYAQFLEERLECFRILKYDIDLEHLTKSSPNSTKARSKTGMLTSDELLEQLPALQQLLYRLICCQ
;
A
#
# COMPACT_ATOMS: atom_id res chain seq x y z
N MET A 1 -24.13 -13.57 20.89
CA MET A 1 -23.30 -13.13 19.74
C MET A 1 -21.87 -12.67 20.12
N GLY A 2 -21.52 -12.42 21.40
CA GLY A 2 -20.18 -11.90 21.76
C GLY A 2 -19.00 -12.91 21.77
N THR A 3 -19.26 -14.22 21.90
CA THR A 3 -18.22 -15.25 22.10
C THR A 3 -17.41 -15.58 20.83
N PHE A 4 -18.04 -15.61 19.65
CA PHE A 4 -17.33 -15.91 18.40
C PHE A 4 -16.40 -14.77 17.94
N GLN A 5 -16.79 -13.52 18.19
CA GLN A 5 -15.95 -12.36 17.86
C GLN A 5 -14.73 -12.27 18.79
N THR A 6 -14.89 -12.54 20.09
CA THR A 6 -13.76 -12.56 21.03
C THR A 6 -12.78 -13.70 20.73
N LEU A 7 -13.27 -14.89 20.38
CA LEU A 7 -12.43 -16.01 19.92
C LEU A 7 -11.63 -15.66 18.66
N ARG A 8 -12.25 -15.01 17.67
CA ARG A 8 -11.56 -14.56 16.45
C ARG A 8 -10.47 -13.52 16.73
N LYS A 9 -10.76 -12.54 17.59
CA LYS A 9 -9.77 -11.54 18.03
C LYS A 9 -8.60 -12.20 18.76
N ALA A 10 -8.88 -13.15 19.65
CA ALA A 10 -7.86 -13.93 20.34
C ALA A 10 -7.01 -14.78 19.38
N TYR A 11 -7.63 -15.47 18.41
CA TYR A 11 -6.91 -16.22 17.37
C TYR A 11 -6.02 -15.31 16.51
N GLY A 12 -6.51 -14.13 16.13
CA GLY A 12 -5.73 -13.13 15.41
C GLY A 12 -4.51 -12.65 16.21
N ALA A 13 -4.71 -12.36 17.50
CA ALA A 13 -3.63 -11.96 18.41
C ALA A 13 -2.59 -13.08 18.59
N LEU A 14 -3.02 -14.34 18.72
CA LEU A 14 -2.13 -15.49 18.78
C LEU A 14 -1.30 -15.62 17.49
N LYS A 15 -1.95 -15.52 16.33
CA LYS A 15 -1.27 -15.58 15.02
C LYS A 15 -0.22 -14.48 14.86
N ASP A 16 -0.53 -13.27 15.29
CA ASP A 16 0.42 -12.15 15.25
C ASP A 16 1.60 -12.41 16.21
N SER A 17 1.34 -12.92 17.41
CA SER A 17 2.37 -13.28 18.40
C SER A 17 3.30 -14.36 17.87
N THR A 18 2.75 -15.47 17.33
CA THR A 18 3.53 -16.56 16.75
C THR A 18 4.37 -16.09 15.58
N LYS A 19 3.82 -15.24 14.70
CA LYS A 19 4.59 -14.67 13.57
C LYS A 19 5.74 -13.78 14.04
N VAL A 20 5.52 -12.96 15.06
CA VAL A 20 6.60 -12.15 15.67
C VAL A 20 7.66 -13.04 16.30
N GLY A 21 7.27 -14.09 17.02
CA GLY A 21 8.20 -15.07 17.58
C GLY A 21 9.05 -15.75 16.52
N LEU A 22 8.41 -16.24 15.44
CA LEU A 22 9.09 -16.90 14.33
C LEU A 22 10.08 -15.96 13.63
N ALA A 23 9.67 -14.72 13.38
CA ALA A 23 10.54 -13.71 12.75
C ALA A 23 11.79 -13.41 13.58
N LYS A 24 11.72 -13.45 14.92
CA LYS A 24 12.89 -13.22 15.78
C LYS A 24 13.96 -14.31 15.68
N VAL A 25 13.55 -15.54 15.36
CA VAL A 25 14.45 -16.71 15.39
C VAL A 25 14.93 -17.09 13.99
N ASN A 26 14.07 -17.00 12.96
CA ASN A 26 14.30 -17.64 11.66
C ASN A 26 14.40 -16.67 10.47
N SER A 27 14.55 -15.36 10.70
CA SER A 27 14.67 -14.37 9.62
C SER A 27 15.99 -13.62 9.72
N ASP A 28 16.62 -13.35 8.58
CA ASP A 28 17.72 -12.40 8.48
C ASP A 28 17.21 -10.95 8.52
N TYR A 29 15.91 -10.75 8.27
CA TYR A 29 15.20 -9.46 8.24
C TYR A 29 14.27 -9.27 9.45
N LYS A 30 14.72 -9.73 10.64
CA LYS A 30 13.91 -9.81 11.88
C LYS A 30 13.12 -8.54 12.17
N GLU A 31 13.78 -7.39 12.13
CA GLU A 31 13.17 -6.11 12.47
C GLU A 31 12.06 -5.70 11.51
N LEU A 32 12.30 -5.89 10.21
CA LEU A 32 11.37 -5.57 9.14
C LEU A 32 10.14 -6.48 9.20
N ASP A 33 10.35 -7.79 9.34
CA ASP A 33 9.25 -8.75 9.47
C ASP A 33 8.35 -8.44 10.66
N ILE A 34 8.96 -8.13 11.82
CA ILE A 34 8.22 -7.74 13.02
C ILE A 34 7.46 -6.43 12.77
N ALA A 35 8.08 -5.45 12.11
CA ALA A 35 7.42 -4.19 11.78
C ALA A 35 6.21 -4.41 10.87
N ILE A 36 6.36 -5.21 9.81
CA ILE A 36 5.26 -5.54 8.87
C ILE A 36 4.12 -6.26 9.60
N VAL A 37 4.43 -7.27 10.43
CA VAL A 37 3.40 -8.00 11.20
C VAL A 37 2.68 -7.06 12.16
N LYS A 38 3.39 -6.21 12.89
CA LYS A 38 2.77 -5.29 13.86
C LYS A 38 2.01 -4.14 13.20
N ALA A 39 2.47 -3.64 12.04
CA ALA A 39 1.75 -2.64 11.25
C ALA A 39 0.47 -3.23 10.65
N THR A 40 0.46 -4.53 10.33
CA THR A 40 -0.65 -5.25 9.68
C THR A 40 -1.31 -6.29 10.60
N SER A 41 -1.35 -6.01 11.90
CA SER A 41 -1.97 -6.90 12.89
C SER A 41 -3.49 -6.97 12.73
N HIS A 42 -4.12 -7.97 13.33
CA HIS A 42 -5.59 -8.16 13.29
C HIS A 42 -6.35 -7.16 14.20
N VAL A 43 -5.63 -6.24 14.85
CA VAL A 43 -6.24 -5.18 15.66
C VAL A 43 -6.86 -4.14 14.73
N GLU A 44 -8.16 -3.91 14.91
CA GLU A 44 -8.99 -2.94 14.20
C GLU A 44 -8.66 -1.50 14.62
N TYR A 45 -7.45 -1.08 14.30
CA TYR A 45 -6.94 0.26 14.49
C TYR A 45 -5.94 0.56 13.37
N PRO A 46 -5.77 1.83 12.96
CA PRO A 46 -4.77 2.22 11.99
C PRO A 46 -3.37 1.64 12.28
N PRO A 47 -2.56 1.34 11.25
CA PRO A 47 -1.18 0.87 11.43
C PRO A 47 -0.40 1.78 12.38
N LYS A 48 0.22 1.20 13.41
CA LYS A 48 0.94 2.00 14.42
C LYS A 48 2.14 2.69 13.77
N GLU A 49 2.22 4.00 13.94
CA GLU A 49 3.18 4.88 13.28
C GLU A 49 4.63 4.41 13.43
N ARG A 50 5.04 4.00 14.64
CA ARG A 50 6.39 3.48 14.89
C ARG A 50 6.80 2.30 14.01
N HIS A 51 5.84 1.47 13.57
CA HIS A 51 6.12 0.33 12.69
C HIS A 51 6.12 0.76 11.23
N VAL A 52 5.23 1.69 10.85
CA VAL A 52 5.24 2.28 9.51
C VAL A 52 6.56 2.99 9.23
N ARG A 53 7.10 3.76 10.19
CA ARG A 53 8.41 4.42 10.05
C ARG A 53 9.57 3.44 9.83
N LYS A 54 9.55 2.28 10.48
CA LYS A 54 10.56 1.23 10.23
C LYS A 54 10.45 0.68 8.81
N ILE A 55 9.23 0.52 8.30
CA ILE A 55 9.00 0.09 6.91
C ILE A 55 9.47 1.17 5.94
N PHE A 56 9.20 2.46 6.20
CA PHE A 56 9.69 3.57 5.38
C PHE A 56 11.22 3.59 5.30
N TYR A 57 11.89 3.40 6.43
CA TYR A 57 13.35 3.31 6.46
C TYR A 57 13.86 2.16 5.57
N ALA A 58 13.24 0.98 5.67
CA ALA A 58 13.58 -0.20 4.86
C ALA A 58 13.31 -0.03 3.35
N THR A 59 12.49 0.96 2.97
CA THR A 59 12.20 1.30 1.57
C THR A 59 12.92 2.56 1.08
N SER A 60 13.85 3.12 1.86
CA SER A 60 14.54 4.36 1.49
C SER A 60 15.62 4.15 0.41
N ALA A 61 16.00 5.21 -0.30
CA ALA A 61 17.06 5.15 -1.31
C ALA A 61 18.41 4.67 -0.76
N HIS A 62 18.66 4.88 0.54
CA HIS A 62 19.91 4.50 1.20
C HIS A 62 20.03 3.00 1.51
N GLN A 63 18.94 2.24 1.40
CA GLN A 63 18.96 0.80 1.66
C GLN A 63 19.45 0.00 0.43
N PRO A 64 20.07 -1.17 0.65
CA PRO A 64 20.36 -2.11 -0.42
C PRO A 64 19.11 -2.48 -1.21
N ARG A 65 19.20 -2.58 -2.55
CA ARG A 65 18.05 -2.92 -3.39
C ARG A 65 17.45 -4.29 -3.09
N ALA A 66 18.27 -5.23 -2.61
CA ALA A 66 17.82 -6.54 -2.15
C ALA A 66 16.84 -6.43 -0.96
N ASP A 67 17.10 -5.50 -0.04
CA ASP A 67 16.28 -5.29 1.17
C ASP A 67 14.96 -4.60 0.83
N VAL A 68 14.99 -3.64 -0.10
CA VAL A 68 13.78 -3.01 -0.65
C VAL A 68 12.92 -4.05 -1.37
N ALA A 69 13.52 -4.89 -2.22
CA ALA A 69 12.83 -5.97 -2.91
C ALA A 69 12.24 -6.99 -1.93
N TYR A 70 12.96 -7.32 -0.85
CA TYR A 70 12.45 -8.16 0.22
C TYR A 70 11.23 -7.53 0.91
N CYS A 71 11.28 -6.23 1.24
CA CYS A 71 10.16 -5.50 1.83
C CYS A 71 8.91 -5.57 0.94
N ILE A 72 9.06 -5.28 -0.35
CA ILE A 72 7.98 -5.36 -1.34
C ILE A 72 7.41 -6.78 -1.40
N HIS A 73 8.28 -7.79 -1.52
CA HIS A 73 7.89 -9.19 -1.54
C HIS A 73 7.10 -9.58 -0.29
N THR A 74 7.55 -9.17 0.89
CA THR A 74 6.93 -9.52 2.17
C THR A 74 5.57 -8.84 2.34
N LEU A 75 5.40 -7.58 1.92
CA LEU A 75 4.11 -6.90 1.89
C LEU A 75 3.14 -7.56 0.90
N SER A 76 3.60 -7.86 -0.31
CA SER A 76 2.85 -8.60 -1.34
C SER A 76 2.37 -9.97 -0.82
N LYS A 77 3.28 -10.73 -0.20
CA LYS A 77 2.98 -12.03 0.42
C LYS A 77 2.01 -11.91 1.60
N ARG A 78 2.08 -10.82 2.38
CA ARG A 78 1.15 -10.57 3.48
C ARG A 78 -0.27 -10.35 2.98
N LEU A 79 -0.42 -9.61 1.88
CA LEU A 79 -1.70 -9.35 1.23
C LEU A 79 -2.28 -10.62 0.57
N SER A 80 -1.48 -11.36 -0.20
CA SER A 80 -1.98 -12.54 -0.92
C SER A 80 -2.37 -13.71 -0.02
N LYS A 81 -1.73 -13.85 1.15
CA LYS A 81 -2.00 -14.95 2.10
C LYS A 81 -3.08 -14.66 3.14
N THR A 82 -3.58 -13.43 3.24
CA THR A 82 -4.60 -13.12 4.25
C THR A 82 -6.01 -13.30 3.68
N ARG A 83 -6.91 -13.81 4.51
CA ARG A 83 -8.37 -13.78 4.29
C ARG A 83 -9.09 -12.85 5.25
N ASN A 84 -8.32 -12.13 6.08
CA ASN A 84 -8.86 -11.21 7.06
C ASN A 84 -8.84 -9.78 6.51
N TRP A 85 -10.00 -9.11 6.45
CA TRP A 85 -10.13 -7.79 5.86
C TRP A 85 -9.29 -6.72 6.57
N ILE A 86 -9.18 -6.77 7.91
CA ILE A 86 -8.38 -5.83 8.72
C ILE A 86 -6.91 -5.89 8.31
N VAL A 87 -6.38 -7.11 8.17
CA VAL A 87 -4.99 -7.29 7.73
C VAL A 87 -4.82 -6.78 6.30
N ALA A 88 -5.72 -7.16 5.39
CA ALA A 88 -5.63 -6.76 3.98
C ALA A 88 -5.63 -5.24 3.86
N ILE A 89 -6.58 -4.57 4.51
CA ILE A 89 -6.68 -3.11 4.42
C ILE A 89 -5.49 -2.41 5.05
N LYS A 90 -4.99 -2.89 6.19
CA LYS A 90 -3.79 -2.31 6.81
C LYS A 90 -2.55 -2.50 5.95
N THR A 91 -2.44 -3.63 5.23
CA THR A 91 -1.37 -3.82 4.25
C THR A 91 -1.48 -2.81 3.10
N LEU A 92 -2.68 -2.60 2.54
CA LEU A 92 -2.91 -1.59 1.49
C LEU A 92 -2.63 -0.16 1.99
N ILE A 93 -3.05 0.19 3.22
CA ILE A 93 -2.74 1.48 3.83
C ILE A 93 -1.22 1.68 3.96
N VAL A 94 -0.48 0.67 4.41
CA VAL A 94 0.99 0.76 4.49
C VAL A 94 1.59 1.00 3.10
N ILE A 95 1.16 0.26 2.07
CA ILE A 95 1.63 0.46 0.69
C ILE A 95 1.32 1.87 0.19
N HIS A 96 0.09 2.34 0.38
CA HIS A 96 -0.31 3.68 -0.01
C HIS A 96 0.51 4.75 0.71
N ARG A 97 0.76 4.59 2.00
CA ARG A 97 1.59 5.51 2.77
C ARG A 97 3.03 5.56 2.26
N ILE A 98 3.64 4.42 1.91
CA ILE A 98 4.97 4.42 1.30
C ILE A 98 4.94 5.14 -0.06
N LEU A 99 3.90 4.92 -0.86
CA LEU A 99 3.71 5.64 -2.14
C LEU A 99 3.55 7.14 -1.97
N ARG A 100 2.93 7.61 -0.88
CA ARG A 100 2.62 9.02 -0.67
C ARG A 100 3.73 9.78 0.07
N GLU A 101 4.32 9.16 1.08
CA GLU A 101 5.22 9.79 2.05
C GLU A 101 6.65 9.24 2.00
N GLY A 102 6.87 8.12 1.29
CA GLY A 102 8.16 7.46 1.18
C GLY A 102 9.07 8.06 0.12
N ASP A 103 10.25 7.45 -0.02
CA ASP A 103 11.25 7.84 -1.00
C ASP A 103 10.74 7.60 -2.44
N PRO A 104 10.93 8.55 -3.38
CA PRO A 104 10.48 8.38 -4.76
C PRO A 104 11.05 7.14 -5.47
N SER A 105 12.27 6.69 -5.12
CA SER A 105 12.89 5.49 -5.71
C SER A 105 12.06 4.22 -5.50
N PHE A 106 11.34 4.14 -4.38
CA PHE A 106 10.48 3.00 -4.08
C PHE A 106 9.35 2.82 -5.10
N LYS A 107 8.85 3.92 -5.71
CA LYS A 107 7.76 3.86 -6.69
C LYS A 107 8.16 3.05 -7.92
N GLU A 108 9.37 3.28 -8.42
CA GLU A 108 9.90 2.56 -9.59
C GLU A 108 10.12 1.07 -9.27
N ASP A 109 10.69 0.77 -8.10
CA ASP A 109 10.86 -0.61 -7.62
C ASP A 109 9.49 -1.32 -7.51
N LEU A 110 8.47 -0.63 -6.97
CA LEU A 110 7.13 -1.17 -6.80
C LEU A 110 6.37 -1.33 -8.13
N VAL A 111 6.48 -0.40 -9.07
CA VAL A 111 5.92 -0.54 -10.43
C VAL A 111 6.51 -1.75 -11.13
N THR A 112 7.83 -1.90 -11.08
CA THR A 112 8.55 -3.04 -11.67
C THR A 112 8.07 -4.36 -11.07
N TYR A 113 7.92 -4.41 -9.75
CA TYR A 113 7.42 -5.59 -9.06
C TYR A 113 5.94 -5.88 -9.39
N SER A 114 5.06 -4.86 -9.38
CA SER A 114 3.62 -5.04 -9.64
C SER A 114 3.37 -5.58 -11.06
N ARG A 115 4.12 -5.12 -12.06
CA ARG A 115 4.02 -5.66 -13.42
C ARG A 115 4.31 -7.15 -13.52
N ARG A 116 5.22 -7.66 -12.69
CA ARG A 116 5.61 -9.08 -12.69
C ARG A 116 4.64 -9.95 -11.91
N VAL A 117 4.19 -9.47 -10.74
CA VAL A 117 3.45 -10.30 -9.76
C VAL A 117 1.96 -10.00 -9.74
N ARG A 118 1.54 -8.79 -10.16
CA ARG A 118 0.15 -8.29 -10.13
C ARG A 118 -0.50 -8.44 -8.75
N PHE A 119 0.26 -8.14 -7.69
CA PHE A 119 -0.11 -8.49 -6.31
C PHE A 119 -1.29 -7.67 -5.75
N LEU A 120 -1.63 -6.53 -6.37
CA LEU A 120 -2.81 -5.72 -6.03
C LEU A 120 -4.09 -6.23 -6.73
N GLN A 121 -3.99 -7.17 -7.67
CA GLN A 121 -5.15 -7.78 -8.34
C GLN A 121 -5.81 -8.82 -7.44
N ILE A 122 -6.54 -8.34 -6.44
CA ILE A 122 -7.20 -9.17 -5.42
C ILE A 122 -8.71 -9.31 -5.65
N THR A 123 -9.17 -9.43 -6.89
CA THR A 123 -10.60 -9.48 -7.27
C THR A 123 -11.41 -10.55 -6.53
N ASN A 124 -10.76 -11.65 -6.14
CA ASN A 124 -11.33 -12.77 -5.40
C ASN A 124 -11.19 -12.66 -3.87
N PHE A 125 -10.65 -11.55 -3.36
CA PHE A 125 -10.53 -11.34 -1.92
C PHE A 125 -11.91 -11.24 -1.27
N LYS A 126 -12.10 -12.04 -0.21
CA LYS A 126 -13.36 -12.12 0.53
C LYS A 126 -13.10 -12.61 1.96
N ASP A 127 -13.65 -11.90 2.94
CA ASP A 127 -13.70 -12.29 4.35
C ASP A 127 -15.15 -12.57 4.75
N ASP A 128 -15.53 -13.85 4.73
CA ASP A 128 -16.90 -14.32 5.01
C ASP A 128 -17.24 -14.45 6.51
N SER A 129 -16.51 -13.75 7.37
CA SER A 129 -16.64 -13.93 8.81
C SER A 129 -17.78 -13.17 9.48
N SER A 130 -18.26 -12.11 8.85
CA SER A 130 -19.43 -11.35 9.26
C SER A 130 -19.97 -10.55 8.08
N PRO A 131 -21.23 -10.07 8.14
CA PRO A 131 -21.77 -9.17 7.12
C PRO A 131 -20.88 -7.93 6.91
N LEU A 132 -20.43 -7.29 8.00
CA LEU A 132 -19.49 -6.17 7.93
C LEU A 132 -18.18 -6.55 7.21
N ALA A 133 -17.62 -7.73 7.49
CA ALA A 133 -16.40 -8.19 6.84
C ALA A 133 -16.59 -8.41 5.33
N TRP A 134 -17.78 -8.81 4.91
CA TRP A 134 -18.15 -8.94 3.50
C TRP A 134 -18.18 -7.57 2.81
N ASP A 135 -18.81 -6.57 3.42
CA ASP A 135 -18.81 -5.18 2.94
C ASP A 135 -17.39 -4.60 2.88
N CYS A 136 -16.61 -4.78 3.95
CA CYS A 136 -15.20 -4.38 3.98
C CYS A 136 -14.36 -5.09 2.90
N SER A 137 -14.72 -6.32 2.50
CA SER A 137 -14.03 -7.03 1.42
C SER A 137 -14.29 -6.38 0.06
N ALA A 138 -15.49 -5.85 -0.18
CA ALA A 138 -15.75 -5.05 -1.37
C ALA A 138 -14.86 -3.79 -1.39
N TRP A 139 -14.82 -3.06 -0.27
CA TRP A 139 -13.99 -1.86 -0.17
C TRP A 139 -12.49 -2.14 -0.33
N VAL A 140 -11.98 -3.23 0.28
CA VAL A 140 -10.59 -3.67 0.11
C VAL A 140 -10.23 -3.93 -1.35
N ARG A 141 -11.13 -4.55 -2.12
CA ARG A 141 -10.91 -4.81 -3.55
C ARG A 141 -10.87 -3.51 -4.35
N THR A 142 -11.79 -2.60 -4.09
CA THR A 142 -11.84 -1.29 -4.75
C THR A 142 -10.59 -0.47 -4.43
N TYR A 143 -10.15 -0.47 -3.18
CA TYR A 143 -8.95 0.26 -2.76
C TYR A 143 -7.67 -0.31 -3.38
N ALA A 144 -7.58 -1.64 -3.51
CA ALA A 144 -6.46 -2.25 -4.21
C ALA A 144 -6.43 -1.91 -5.71
N GLN A 145 -7.60 -1.84 -6.36
CA GLN A 145 -7.70 -1.38 -7.75
C GLN A 145 -7.28 0.08 -7.90
N PHE A 146 -7.66 0.95 -6.96
CA PHE A 146 -7.18 2.33 -6.93
C PHE A 146 -5.65 2.41 -6.83
N LEU A 147 -5.03 1.63 -5.94
CA LEU A 147 -3.57 1.61 -5.82
C LEU A 147 -2.88 1.04 -7.06
N GLU A 148 -3.45 0.03 -7.71
CA GLU A 148 -2.93 -0.51 -8.98
C GLU A 148 -2.99 0.57 -10.08
N GLU A 149 -4.13 1.26 -10.22
CA GLU A 149 -4.30 2.34 -11.19
C GLU A 149 -3.37 3.53 -10.90
N ARG A 150 -3.09 3.79 -9.62
CA ARG A 150 -2.13 4.82 -9.22
C ARG A 150 -0.71 4.48 -9.69
N LEU A 151 -0.29 3.21 -9.57
CA LEU A 151 1.01 2.77 -10.08
C LEU A 151 1.06 2.87 -11.60
N GLU A 152 -0.02 2.51 -12.29
CA GLU A 152 -0.11 2.59 -13.75
C GLU A 152 -0.10 4.05 -14.25
N CYS A 153 -0.81 4.95 -13.57
CA CYS A 153 -0.78 6.37 -13.84
C CYS A 153 0.63 6.94 -13.68
N PHE A 154 1.33 6.62 -12.59
CA PHE A 154 2.72 7.04 -12.40
C PHE A 154 3.64 6.52 -13.53
N ARG A 155 3.43 5.27 -13.97
CA ARG A 155 4.19 4.66 -15.07
C ARG A 155 4.00 5.39 -16.40
N ILE A 156 2.79 5.86 -16.69
CA ILE A 156 2.45 6.59 -17.92
C ILE A 156 3.00 8.02 -17.86
N LEU A 157 2.75 8.72 -16.76
CA LEU A 157 3.14 10.13 -16.59
C LEU A 157 4.65 10.33 -16.43
N LYS A 158 5.38 9.35 -15.91
CA LYS A 158 6.82 9.48 -15.55
C LYS A 158 7.12 10.52 -14.47
N TYR A 159 6.10 10.99 -13.76
CA TYR A 159 6.26 11.84 -12.59
C TYR A 159 5.11 11.59 -11.61
N ASP A 160 5.33 11.99 -10.36
CA ASP A 160 4.32 11.87 -9.30
C ASP A 160 3.50 13.16 -9.16
N ILE A 161 2.19 13.01 -9.37
CA ILE A 161 1.19 14.09 -9.28
C ILE A 161 1.10 14.63 -7.85
N ASP A 162 1.17 13.76 -6.83
CA ASP A 162 0.97 14.19 -5.44
C ASP A 162 2.18 14.94 -4.91
N LEU A 163 3.39 14.48 -5.27
CA LEU A 163 4.63 15.18 -4.92
C LEU A 163 4.66 16.58 -5.53
N GLU A 164 4.15 16.74 -6.75
CA GLU A 164 4.02 18.03 -7.43
C GLU A 164 3.03 18.98 -6.73
N HIS A 165 1.95 18.45 -6.15
CA HIS A 165 1.02 19.26 -5.37
C HIS A 165 1.62 19.69 -4.03
N LEU A 166 2.38 18.80 -3.38
CA LEU A 166 3.04 19.08 -2.10
C LEU A 166 4.14 20.15 -2.24
N THR A 167 4.91 20.15 -3.32
CA THR A 167 5.96 21.17 -3.55
C THR A 167 5.38 22.56 -3.81
N LYS A 168 4.19 22.65 -4.44
CA LYS A 168 3.48 23.92 -4.67
C LYS A 168 2.83 24.52 -3.44
N SER A 169 2.49 23.71 -2.45
CA SER A 169 1.90 24.19 -1.19
C SER A 169 2.91 24.89 -0.27
N SER A 170 4.21 24.90 -0.63
CA SER A 170 5.25 25.61 0.12
C SER A 170 5.16 27.12 -0.12
N PRO A 171 5.12 27.96 0.94
CA PRO A 171 4.96 29.41 0.83
C PRO A 171 6.12 30.11 0.08
N ASN A 172 7.25 29.42 -0.12
CA ASN A 172 8.41 29.94 -0.85
C ASN A 172 8.48 29.49 -2.31
N SER A 173 7.50 28.74 -2.84
CA SER A 173 7.51 28.36 -4.26
C SER A 173 6.90 29.48 -5.12
N THR A 174 7.69 30.02 -6.05
CA THR A 174 7.16 30.81 -7.17
C THR A 174 6.13 29.95 -7.90
N LYS A 175 5.01 30.55 -8.37
CA LYS A 175 3.88 29.88 -9.05
C LYS A 175 4.35 29.05 -10.26
N ALA A 176 4.92 27.88 -10.02
CA ALA A 176 5.35 26.95 -11.03
C ALA A 176 4.08 26.28 -11.57
N ARG A 177 3.83 26.51 -12.86
CA ARG A 177 2.74 25.86 -13.61
C ARG A 177 2.85 24.34 -13.41
N SER A 178 1.72 23.65 -13.33
CA SER A 178 1.75 22.20 -13.18
C SER A 178 2.50 21.54 -14.33
N LYS A 179 3.19 20.42 -14.11
CA LYS A 179 3.82 19.65 -15.20
C LYS A 179 2.77 19.33 -16.26
N THR A 180 1.58 18.89 -15.84
CA THR A 180 0.43 18.69 -16.74
C THR A 180 0.06 19.95 -17.52
N GLY A 181 0.17 21.13 -16.91
CA GLY A 181 -0.12 22.41 -17.56
C GLY A 181 0.98 22.88 -18.52
N MET A 182 2.16 22.25 -18.50
CA MET A 182 3.29 22.54 -19.39
C MET A 182 3.40 21.55 -20.56
N LEU A 183 2.57 20.51 -20.60
CA LEU A 183 2.58 19.51 -21.67
C LEU A 183 2.10 20.09 -22.99
N THR A 184 2.61 19.53 -24.08
CA THR A 184 2.06 19.72 -25.42
C THR A 184 0.68 19.07 -25.54
N SER A 185 -0.09 19.45 -26.58
CA SER A 185 -1.41 18.84 -26.83
C SER A 185 -1.34 17.32 -27.00
N ASP A 186 -0.30 16.84 -27.69
CA ASP A 186 -0.12 15.40 -27.97
C ASP A 186 0.19 14.63 -26.67
N GLU A 187 1.14 15.12 -25.86
CA GLU A 187 1.46 14.52 -24.56
C GLU A 187 0.26 14.56 -23.60
N LEU A 188 -0.54 15.63 -23.64
CA LEU A 188 -1.74 15.73 -22.83
C LEU A 188 -2.79 14.69 -23.24
N LEU A 189 -3.01 14.50 -24.54
CA LEU A 189 -3.93 13.48 -25.04
C LEU A 189 -3.49 12.06 -24.67
N GLU A 190 -2.18 11.80 -24.59
CA GLU A 190 -1.65 10.52 -24.11
C GLU A 190 -1.84 10.31 -22.60
N GLN A 191 -1.69 11.35 -21.78
CA GLN A 191 -1.74 11.25 -20.32
C GLN A 191 -3.16 11.36 -19.73
N LEU A 192 -4.06 12.07 -20.40
CA LEU A 192 -5.42 12.34 -19.91
C LEU A 192 -6.22 11.07 -19.59
N PRO A 193 -6.19 9.99 -20.40
CA PRO A 193 -6.92 8.76 -20.08
C PRO A 193 -6.45 8.13 -18.76
N ALA A 194 -5.15 8.13 -18.48
CA ALA A 194 -4.59 7.58 -17.24
C ALA A 194 -5.04 8.40 -16.01
N LEU A 195 -5.05 9.73 -16.14
CA LEU A 195 -5.54 10.63 -15.10
C LEU A 195 -7.05 10.45 -14.83
N GLN A 196 -7.85 10.36 -15.89
CA GLN A 196 -9.29 10.12 -15.79
C GLN A 196 -9.57 8.78 -15.11
N GLN A 197 -8.85 7.73 -15.50
CA GLN A 197 -9.02 6.40 -14.95
C GLN A 197 -8.61 6.35 -13.47
N LEU A 198 -7.50 7.01 -13.08
CA LEU A 198 -7.10 7.14 -11.68
C LEU A 198 -8.18 7.85 -10.84
N LEU A 199 -8.72 8.97 -11.35
CA LEU A 199 -9.78 9.71 -10.68
C LEU A 199 -11.05 8.85 -10.53
N TYR A 200 -11.45 8.13 -11.59
CA TYR A 200 -12.57 7.21 -11.55
C TYR A 200 -12.40 6.15 -10.44
N ARG A 201 -11.24 5.50 -10.37
CA ARG A 201 -10.94 4.50 -9.32
C ARG A 201 -10.95 5.09 -7.91
N LEU A 202 -10.51 6.34 -7.75
CA LEU A 202 -10.58 7.04 -6.47
C LEU A 202 -12.04 7.27 -6.05
N ILE A 203 -12.89 7.73 -6.97
CA ILE A 203 -14.32 7.96 -6.71
C ILE A 203 -15.03 6.65 -6.34
N CYS A 204 -14.64 5.52 -6.95
CA CYS A 204 -15.19 4.22 -6.56
C CYS A 204 -14.91 3.83 -5.10
N CYS A 205 -13.93 4.44 -4.42
CA CYS A 205 -13.62 4.15 -3.02
C CYS A 205 -14.60 4.79 -2.00
N GLN A 206 -15.71 5.37 -2.46
CA GLN A 206 -16.78 5.93 -1.61
C GLN A 206 -17.57 4.86 -0.85
#